data_AF-A0AAU2J7E0-F1
#
_entry.id   AF-A0AAU2J7E0-F1
#
_cell.length_a   1.000
_cell.length_b   1.000
_cell.length_c   1.000
_cell.angle_alpha   90.00
_cell.angle_beta   90.00
_cell.angle_gamma   90.00
#
_symmetry.space_group_name_H-M   'P 1'
#
loop_
_entity.id
_entity.type
_entity.pdbx_description
1 polymer ?
#
loop_
_entity_poly.entity_id
_entity_poly.type
_entity_poly.pdbx_seq_one_letter_code
_entity_poly.pdbx_strand_id
1 'polypeptide(L)'
;MIFYFAGTEIPSHRTLCAAEQVPHTGMSYMGLRRRVKFAKPWYIAEHYTPDQSVLLDSGCHTLNRQGVEVTPEEIQDIATHYDQFVEQNIDRVQAYTEFDALPMGRDWIEARRQHLDPEKAIVVWHEEWGLDVLKRMADRYPYIAVGQGTCGDRDIIPVLRSMSRTVRLHGMGFSSPPLMLAADWYSVSSTTWLSAAQHGETFIWTGTEMKRYPSRYKGQARKRHRTLITGAGFDIDLIEADDATENLRLSLWSWRHQIDHISQRHHNAVTDTALPPTPPNAESSATPVTATSTEAGNEGATDAPATRVKRLLPGIETEEFTHRYTDPDSGERRTRTEHRVNAVDLNVRVCDGCFLAKKCPEYQPGESCAYEMPIRVKTKEQYIALLDSLISMQAMRVFSMRMSEEVEGGYADPNLSQEMDRLAKFVKTKADIEEAGFTFSMKVQNKGEAEVGLISRLFGPKSDGPPALSPAGTVSAEAAFGQMGIMDAEIIDEPAPKE
;
A
#
# COMPACT_ATOMS: atom_id res chain seq x y z
N MET A 1 14.19 12.96 1.57
CA MET A 1 12.90 12.75 0.86
C MET A 1 12.01 13.95 1.15
N ILE A 2 11.33 14.52 0.15
CA ILE A 2 10.36 15.61 0.36
C ILE A 2 9.04 15.01 0.88
N PHE A 3 8.43 15.60 1.91
CA PHE A 3 7.12 15.16 2.40
C PHE A 3 6.09 16.28 2.32
N TYR A 4 5.06 16.10 1.49
CA TYR A 4 3.96 17.03 1.34
C TYR A 4 2.84 16.71 2.32
N PHE A 5 2.58 17.64 3.24
CA PHE A 5 1.40 17.60 4.11
C PHE A 5 0.16 17.95 3.28
N ALA A 6 -0.54 16.91 2.80
CA ALA A 6 -1.67 17.08 1.90
C ALA A 6 -2.97 17.45 2.65
N GLY A 7 -3.91 18.07 1.95
CA GLY A 7 -5.21 18.50 2.49
C GLY A 7 -5.30 19.99 2.80
N THR A 8 -4.38 20.82 2.27
CA THR A 8 -4.36 22.27 2.46
C THR A 8 -5.28 23.03 1.51
N GLU A 9 -6.07 22.35 0.67
CA GLU A 9 -7.23 22.98 0.01
C GLU A 9 -8.23 23.55 1.01
N ILE A 10 -8.25 23.02 2.26
CA ILE A 10 -9.04 23.54 3.36
C ILE A 10 -8.33 24.74 4.01
N PRO A 11 -8.97 25.91 4.12
CA PRO A 11 -8.33 27.13 4.64
C PRO A 11 -7.73 26.98 6.05
N SER A 12 -8.42 26.33 6.99
CA SER A 12 -7.93 26.14 8.35
C SER A 12 -6.63 25.31 8.41
N HIS A 13 -6.53 24.25 7.60
CA HIS A 13 -5.31 23.44 7.52
C HIS A 13 -4.15 24.23 6.92
N ARG A 14 -4.44 25.07 5.92
CA ARG A 14 -3.44 25.93 5.28
C ARG A 14 -2.89 26.97 6.23
N THR A 15 -3.78 27.66 6.96
CA THR A 15 -3.40 28.64 7.99
C THR A 15 -2.55 27.98 9.07
N LEU A 16 -2.92 26.78 9.53
CA LEU A 16 -2.14 26.03 10.50
C LEU A 16 -0.74 25.67 9.95
N CYS A 17 -0.66 25.15 8.72
CA CYS A 17 0.63 24.81 8.10
C CYS A 17 1.53 26.03 7.94
N ALA A 18 0.97 27.20 7.60
CA ALA A 18 1.72 28.44 7.52
C ALA A 18 2.20 28.92 8.90
N ALA A 19 1.35 28.86 9.93
CA ALA A 19 1.71 29.21 11.31
C ALA A 19 2.83 28.31 11.86
N GLU A 20 2.78 27.02 11.54
CA GLU A 20 3.80 26.03 11.93
C GLU A 20 5.01 25.97 10.99
N GLN A 21 5.10 26.89 10.02
CA GLN A 21 6.21 26.99 9.05
C GLN A 21 6.49 25.66 8.35
N VAL A 22 5.45 24.96 7.92
CA VAL A 22 5.56 23.70 7.17
C VAL A 22 6.02 24.03 5.74
N PRO A 23 7.21 23.57 5.31
CA PRO A 23 7.81 24.01 4.05
C PRO A 23 7.19 23.38 2.81
N HIS A 24 6.62 22.18 2.93
CA HIS A 24 6.06 21.41 1.82
C HIS A 24 4.60 21.02 2.13
N THR A 25 3.68 21.57 1.35
CA THR A 25 2.24 21.35 1.51
C THR A 25 1.65 20.76 0.24
N GLY A 26 0.53 20.06 0.36
CA GLY A 26 -0.18 19.47 -0.78
C GLY A 26 -1.66 19.84 -0.77
N MET A 27 -2.21 20.13 -1.93
CA MET A 27 -3.64 20.41 -2.06
C MET A 27 -4.28 19.59 -3.16
N SER A 28 -5.52 19.16 -2.93
CA SER A 28 -6.33 18.50 -3.95
C SER A 28 -7.13 19.53 -4.74
N TYR A 29 -6.99 19.52 -6.07
CA TYR A 29 -7.82 20.31 -6.97
C TYR A 29 -9.30 19.89 -6.90
N MET A 30 -9.62 18.59 -6.95
CA MET A 30 -11.00 18.13 -6.74
C MET A 30 -11.54 18.51 -5.36
N GLY A 31 -10.69 18.47 -4.33
CA GLY A 31 -11.03 18.98 -3.00
C GLY A 31 -11.35 20.48 -3.01
N LEU A 32 -10.55 21.29 -3.69
CA LEU A 32 -10.76 22.74 -3.83
C LEU A 32 -12.04 23.03 -4.64
N ARG A 33 -12.25 22.34 -5.76
CA ARG A 33 -13.39 22.53 -6.67
C ARG A 33 -14.73 22.31 -5.99
N ARG A 34 -14.80 21.42 -5.01
CA ARG A 34 -16.02 21.21 -4.18
C ARG A 34 -16.35 22.41 -3.29
N ARG A 35 -15.40 23.32 -3.07
CA ARG A 35 -15.49 24.44 -2.10
C ARG A 35 -15.45 25.80 -2.77
N VAL A 36 -14.95 25.88 -4.00
CA VAL A 36 -14.71 27.14 -4.71
C VAL A 36 -15.47 27.13 -6.04
N LYS A 37 -16.25 28.18 -6.27
CA LYS A 37 -17.05 28.35 -7.51
C LYS A 37 -16.23 28.77 -8.74
N PHE A 38 -14.98 29.18 -8.55
CA PHE A 38 -14.08 29.71 -9.58
C PHE A 38 -14.67 30.84 -10.44
N ALA A 39 -15.48 31.72 -9.83
CA ALA A 39 -16.00 32.91 -10.52
C ALA A 39 -14.91 33.91 -10.95
N LYS A 40 -13.72 33.79 -10.35
CA LYS A 40 -12.49 34.48 -10.74
C LYS A 40 -11.34 33.46 -10.73
N PRO A 41 -10.25 33.70 -11.49
CA PRO A 41 -9.03 32.92 -11.38
C PRO A 41 -8.60 32.83 -9.91
N TRP A 42 -8.20 31.63 -9.51
CA TRP A 42 -7.78 31.35 -8.14
C TRP A 42 -6.27 31.05 -8.18
N TYR A 43 -5.48 31.95 -7.60
CA TYR A 43 -4.02 31.86 -7.66
C TYR A 43 -3.47 31.29 -6.35
N ILE A 44 -2.68 30.23 -6.43
CA ILE A 44 -1.98 29.63 -5.28
C ILE A 44 -1.14 30.68 -4.54
N ALA A 45 -0.54 31.63 -5.28
CA ALA A 45 0.29 32.69 -4.70
C ALA A 45 -0.48 33.63 -3.76
N GLU A 46 -1.80 33.77 -3.91
CA GLU A 46 -2.64 34.61 -3.04
C GLU A 46 -2.95 33.94 -1.69
N HIS A 47 -2.70 32.63 -1.58
CA HIS A 47 -3.13 31.87 -0.42
C HIS A 47 -2.04 31.06 0.29
N TYR A 48 -0.86 30.95 -0.29
CA TYR A 48 0.28 30.26 0.31
C TYR A 48 1.45 31.22 0.41
N THR A 49 2.20 31.13 1.50
CA THR A 49 3.36 32.00 1.71
C THR A 49 4.45 31.72 0.67
N PRO A 50 5.29 32.69 0.29
CA PRO A 50 6.29 32.49 -0.78
C PRO A 50 7.31 31.38 -0.51
N ASP A 51 7.59 31.09 0.76
CA ASP A 51 8.51 30.05 1.22
C ASP A 51 7.90 28.62 1.17
N GLN A 52 6.58 28.51 1.10
CA GLN A 52 5.91 27.20 1.02
C GLN A 52 5.93 26.63 -0.40
N SER A 53 6.53 25.46 -0.54
CA SER A 53 6.38 24.65 -1.76
C SER A 53 5.01 23.94 -1.75
N VAL A 54 4.33 23.99 -2.89
CA VAL A 54 2.98 23.42 -3.06
C VAL A 54 3.00 22.31 -4.11
N LEU A 55 2.57 21.11 -3.70
CA LEU A 55 2.17 20.03 -4.60
C LEU A 55 0.68 20.18 -4.93
N LEU A 56 0.35 20.22 -6.22
CA LEU A 56 -1.03 20.19 -6.69
C LEU A 56 -1.42 18.77 -7.09
N ASP A 57 -2.27 18.13 -6.30
CA ASP A 57 -2.84 16.82 -6.61
C ASP A 57 -4.15 17.02 -7.40
N SER A 58 -4.30 16.31 -8.52
CA SER A 58 -5.50 16.37 -9.36
C SER A 58 -6.76 16.00 -8.57
N GLY A 59 -6.64 15.10 -7.61
CA GLY A 59 -7.73 14.54 -6.81
C GLY A 59 -8.56 13.49 -7.55
N CYS A 60 -8.09 13.00 -8.70
CA CYS A 60 -8.73 11.98 -9.52
C CYS A 60 -8.98 10.67 -8.78
N HIS A 61 -8.26 10.39 -7.70
CA HIS A 61 -8.61 9.30 -6.77
C HIS A 61 -10.11 9.32 -6.40
N THR A 62 -10.71 10.50 -6.30
CA THR A 62 -12.15 10.67 -6.02
C THR A 62 -13.03 10.18 -7.17
N LEU A 63 -12.64 10.40 -8.42
CA LEU A 63 -13.34 9.93 -9.62
C LEU A 63 -13.12 8.43 -9.85
N ASN A 64 -11.98 7.92 -9.39
CA ASN A 64 -11.57 6.53 -9.57
C ASN A 64 -12.19 5.57 -8.53
N ARG A 65 -13.03 6.07 -7.61
CA ARG A 65 -13.73 5.24 -6.61
C ARG A 65 -14.91 4.50 -7.25
N GLN A 66 -15.12 3.27 -6.80
CA GLN A 66 -16.30 2.49 -7.18
C GLN A 66 -17.59 3.21 -6.72
N GLY A 67 -18.62 3.19 -7.56
CA GLY A 67 -19.93 3.78 -7.26
C GLY A 67 -20.03 5.30 -7.45
N VAL A 68 -18.98 5.95 -7.97
CA VAL A 68 -19.04 7.37 -8.34
C VAL A 68 -19.65 7.50 -9.74
N GLU A 69 -20.86 8.06 -9.80
CA GLU A 69 -21.56 8.35 -11.06
C GLU A 69 -21.16 9.75 -11.55
N VAL A 70 -20.34 9.81 -12.60
CA VAL A 70 -19.94 11.05 -13.30
C VAL A 70 -19.87 10.72 -14.79
N THR A 71 -20.43 11.57 -15.66
CA THR A 71 -20.43 11.29 -17.10
C THR A 71 -19.07 11.60 -17.74
N PRO A 72 -18.73 10.98 -18.89
CA PRO A 72 -17.51 11.32 -19.61
C PRO A 72 -17.40 12.80 -19.98
N GLU A 73 -18.51 13.47 -20.31
CA GLU A 73 -18.55 14.91 -20.58
C GLU A 73 -18.19 15.72 -19.34
N GLU A 74 -18.76 15.35 -18.18
CA GLU A 74 -18.42 16.01 -16.91
C GLU A 74 -16.94 15.81 -16.57
N ILE A 75 -16.38 14.61 -16.78
CA ILE A 75 -14.95 14.36 -16.57
C ILE A 75 -14.10 15.23 -17.51
N GLN A 76 -14.50 15.34 -18.77
CA GLN A 76 -13.80 16.18 -19.76
C GLN A 76 -13.84 17.67 -19.38
N ASP A 77 -14.96 18.18 -18.88
CA ASP A 77 -15.09 19.55 -18.39
C ASP A 77 -14.19 19.81 -17.17
N ILE A 78 -14.18 18.87 -16.21
CA ILE A 78 -13.33 18.95 -15.03
C ILE A 78 -11.85 18.95 -15.43
N ALA A 79 -11.47 18.07 -16.36
CA ALA A 79 -10.11 17.93 -16.85
C ALA A 79 -9.63 19.18 -17.58
N THR A 80 -10.49 19.78 -18.41
CA THR A 80 -10.20 21.03 -19.14
C THR A 80 -9.99 22.19 -18.16
N HIS A 81 -10.83 22.31 -17.13
CA HIS A 81 -10.64 23.33 -16.09
C HIS A 81 -9.40 23.04 -15.23
N TYR A 82 -9.05 21.77 -15.00
CA TYR A 82 -7.81 21.41 -14.30
C TYR A 82 -6.58 21.87 -15.08
N ASP A 83 -6.53 21.64 -16.39
CA ASP A 83 -5.40 22.08 -17.24
C ASP A 83 -5.23 23.61 -17.18
N GLN A 84 -6.34 24.35 -17.28
CA GLN A 84 -6.32 25.82 -17.14
C GLN A 84 -5.84 26.26 -15.75
N PHE A 85 -6.28 25.57 -14.69
CA PHE A 85 -5.86 25.87 -13.33
C PHE A 85 -4.36 25.61 -13.13
N VAL A 86 -3.82 24.54 -13.70
CA VAL A 86 -2.39 24.24 -13.71
C VAL A 86 -1.63 25.33 -14.46
N GLU A 87 -2.04 25.69 -15.67
CA GLU A 87 -1.40 26.72 -16.49
C GLU A 87 -1.33 28.07 -15.75
N GLN A 88 -2.44 28.50 -15.15
CA GLN A 88 -2.52 29.75 -14.36
C GLN A 88 -1.60 29.76 -13.13
N ASN A 89 -1.21 28.59 -12.63
CA ASN A 89 -0.47 28.44 -11.39
C ASN A 89 0.90 27.77 -11.58
N ILE A 90 1.33 27.54 -12.82
CA ILE A 90 2.47 26.68 -13.13
C ILE A 90 3.75 27.19 -12.47
N ASP A 91 3.96 28.50 -12.42
CA ASP A 91 5.12 29.13 -11.78
C ASP A 91 5.15 28.95 -10.27
N ARG A 92 3.97 28.83 -9.65
CA ARG A 92 3.82 28.76 -8.19
C ARG A 92 3.85 27.33 -7.65
N VAL A 93 3.38 26.35 -8.43
CA VAL A 93 3.45 24.94 -8.03
C VAL A 93 4.90 24.43 -8.12
N GLN A 94 5.29 23.60 -7.16
CA GLN A 94 6.55 22.88 -7.20
C GLN A 94 6.44 21.65 -8.11
N ALA A 95 5.31 20.96 -8.04
CA ALA A 95 4.95 19.83 -8.89
C ALA A 95 3.43 19.67 -8.91
N TYR A 96 2.91 18.94 -9.88
CA TYR A 96 1.49 18.60 -9.95
C TYR A 96 1.26 17.20 -10.51
N THR A 97 0.23 16.49 -10.08
CA THR A 97 -0.10 15.17 -10.65
C THR A 97 -0.89 15.34 -11.95
N GLU A 98 -0.74 14.41 -12.88
CA GLU A 98 -1.60 14.38 -14.05
C GLU A 98 -3.09 14.13 -13.67
N PHE A 99 -3.99 14.41 -14.62
CA PHE A 99 -5.41 14.11 -14.45
C PHE A 99 -5.70 12.66 -14.88
N ASP A 100 -5.54 11.72 -13.96
CA ASP A 100 -5.60 10.26 -14.15
C ASP A 100 -7.02 9.67 -13.93
N ALA A 101 -8.03 10.21 -14.60
CA ALA A 101 -9.41 9.71 -14.49
C ALA A 101 -9.58 8.37 -15.22
N LEU A 102 -9.51 7.25 -14.48
CA LEU A 102 -9.64 5.88 -14.98
C LEU A 102 -10.93 5.60 -15.77
N PRO A 103 -12.10 6.19 -15.44
CA PRO A 103 -13.32 5.98 -16.24
C PRO A 103 -13.19 6.40 -17.71
N MET A 104 -12.27 7.31 -18.06
CA MET A 104 -12.01 7.73 -19.44
C MET A 104 -11.13 6.75 -20.22
N GLY A 105 -10.53 5.77 -19.53
CA GLY A 105 -9.63 4.80 -20.11
C GLY A 105 -8.20 5.31 -20.29
N ARG A 106 -7.27 4.35 -20.42
CA ARG A 106 -5.83 4.60 -20.47
C ARG A 106 -5.41 5.46 -21.66
N ASP A 107 -5.95 5.20 -22.85
CA ASP A 107 -5.55 5.91 -24.07
C ASP A 107 -5.88 7.41 -23.98
N TRP A 108 -7.01 7.76 -23.34
CA TRP A 108 -7.38 9.15 -23.09
C TRP A 108 -6.40 9.82 -22.12
N ILE A 109 -6.01 9.14 -21.03
CA ILE A 109 -5.02 9.65 -20.07
C ILE A 109 -3.66 9.84 -20.77
N GLU A 110 -3.18 8.84 -21.52
CA GLU A 110 -1.90 8.90 -22.21
C GLU A 110 -1.86 9.99 -23.28
N ALA A 111 -2.95 10.21 -24.03
CA ALA A 111 -3.05 11.28 -25.02
C ALA A 111 -2.91 12.67 -24.40
N ARG A 112 -3.28 12.86 -23.13
CA ARG A 112 -3.15 14.14 -22.43
C ARG A 112 -1.72 14.43 -21.99
N ARG A 113 -0.87 13.40 -21.84
CA ARG A 113 0.53 13.54 -21.38
C ARG A 113 1.40 14.38 -22.30
N GLN A 114 1.01 14.57 -23.56
CA GLN A 114 1.74 15.41 -24.53
C GLN A 114 1.76 16.90 -24.16
N HIS A 115 0.82 17.35 -23.31
CA HIS A 115 0.71 18.75 -22.88
C HIS A 115 1.25 18.99 -21.46
N LEU A 116 1.82 17.96 -20.83
CA LEU A 116 2.35 18.08 -19.47
C LEU A 116 3.73 18.75 -19.47
N ASP A 117 3.98 19.58 -18.47
CA ASP A 117 5.30 20.12 -18.19
C ASP A 117 6.23 18.97 -17.73
N PRO A 118 7.32 18.67 -18.46
CA PRO A 118 8.17 17.52 -18.15
C PRO A 118 8.97 17.67 -16.85
N GLU A 119 9.15 18.89 -16.34
CA GLU A 119 9.91 19.15 -15.11
C GLU A 119 9.04 19.06 -13.86
N LYS A 120 7.77 19.50 -13.95
CA LYS A 120 6.85 19.61 -12.82
C LYS A 120 5.76 18.55 -12.76
N ALA A 121 5.35 17.99 -13.90
CA ALA A 121 4.28 17.00 -13.92
C ALA A 121 4.75 15.66 -13.31
N ILE A 122 3.88 15.09 -12.48
CA ILE A 122 4.01 13.76 -11.90
C ILE A 122 3.03 12.85 -12.61
N VAL A 123 3.55 11.91 -13.37
CA VAL A 123 2.74 10.96 -14.14
C VAL A 123 2.35 9.80 -13.24
N VAL A 124 1.06 9.47 -13.18
CA VAL A 124 0.52 8.45 -12.27
C VAL A 124 0.55 7.09 -12.97
N TRP A 125 1.13 6.11 -12.31
CA TRP A 125 1.04 4.72 -12.72
C TRP A 125 -0.01 3.99 -11.89
N HIS A 126 -0.84 3.20 -12.58
CA HIS A 126 -1.84 2.32 -11.98
C HIS A 126 -1.40 0.87 -12.09
N GLU A 127 -1.58 0.12 -11.01
CA GLU A 127 -1.16 -1.27 -10.88
C GLU A 127 -1.72 -2.18 -11.99
N GLU A 128 -2.97 -1.94 -12.38
CA GLU A 128 -3.71 -2.70 -13.37
C GLU A 128 -3.07 -2.64 -14.76
N TRP A 129 -2.17 -1.68 -15.00
CA TRP A 129 -1.43 -1.57 -16.26
C TRP A 129 -0.19 -2.47 -16.31
N GLY A 130 0.23 -3.01 -15.17
CA GLY A 130 1.35 -3.95 -15.06
C GLY A 130 2.74 -3.29 -15.03
N LEU A 131 3.72 -4.05 -14.54
CA LEU A 131 5.09 -3.57 -14.31
C LEU A 131 5.83 -3.21 -15.59
N ASP A 132 5.50 -3.82 -16.73
CA ASP A 132 6.15 -3.48 -18.00
C ASP A 132 5.74 -2.10 -18.49
N VAL A 133 4.52 -1.65 -18.18
CA VAL A 133 4.11 -0.26 -18.42
C VAL A 133 4.89 0.67 -17.51
N LEU A 134 5.03 0.34 -16.22
CA LEU A 134 5.82 1.14 -15.28
C LEU A 134 7.28 1.34 -15.75
N LYS A 135 7.93 0.28 -16.22
CA LYS A 135 9.30 0.35 -16.77
C LYS A 135 9.38 1.26 -17.99
N ARG A 136 8.46 1.12 -18.96
CA ARG A 136 8.42 2.00 -20.13
C ARG A 136 8.12 3.45 -19.76
N MET A 137 7.29 3.68 -18.74
CA MET A 137 7.06 5.02 -18.21
C MET A 137 8.35 5.60 -17.61
N ALA A 138 9.15 4.77 -16.92
CA ALA A 138 10.44 5.17 -16.35
C ALA A 138 11.43 5.69 -17.40
N ASP A 139 11.40 5.12 -18.61
CA ASP A 139 12.26 5.55 -19.72
C ASP A 139 11.82 6.90 -20.32
N ARG A 140 10.56 7.30 -20.10
CA ARG A 140 9.95 8.47 -20.76
C ARG A 140 9.69 9.65 -19.84
N TYR A 141 9.33 9.38 -18.59
CA TYR A 141 8.86 10.39 -17.65
C TYR A 141 9.82 10.49 -16.46
N PRO A 142 10.37 11.69 -16.18
CA PRO A 142 11.37 11.86 -15.12
C PRO A 142 10.77 11.86 -13.71
N TYR A 143 9.44 11.88 -13.60
CA TYR A 143 8.72 11.93 -12.33
C TYR A 143 7.44 11.08 -12.39
N ILE A 144 7.41 10.00 -11.60
CA ILE A 144 6.31 9.03 -11.59
C ILE A 144 5.74 8.89 -10.20
N ALA A 145 4.42 8.89 -10.11
CA ALA A 145 3.67 8.61 -8.89
C ALA A 145 3.25 7.14 -8.79
N VAL A 146 3.34 6.61 -7.57
CA VAL A 146 2.91 5.25 -7.21
C VAL A 146 2.03 5.33 -5.97
N GLY A 147 0.82 4.74 -6.04
CA GLY A 147 -0.13 4.73 -4.94
C GLY A 147 0.27 3.77 -3.81
N GLN A 148 -0.16 4.08 -2.58
CA GLN A 148 0.05 3.20 -1.42
C GLN A 148 -0.50 1.79 -1.63
N GLY A 149 -1.69 1.64 -2.23
CA GLY A 149 -2.36 0.34 -2.41
C GLY A 149 -1.46 -0.67 -3.12
N THR A 150 -0.68 -0.19 -4.08
CA THR A 150 0.20 -1.01 -4.91
C THR A 150 1.52 -1.37 -4.24
N CYS A 151 2.02 -0.53 -3.33
CA CYS A 151 3.24 -0.83 -2.57
C CYS A 151 3.01 -1.81 -1.40
N GLY A 152 1.76 -2.23 -1.17
CA GLY A 152 1.42 -3.27 -0.20
C GLY A 152 1.92 -4.66 -0.61
N ASP A 153 2.05 -4.90 -1.92
CA ASP A 153 2.70 -6.08 -2.46
C ASP A 153 4.23 -5.87 -2.47
N ARG A 154 4.96 -6.76 -1.77
CA ARG A 154 6.42 -6.61 -1.61
C ARG A 154 7.19 -6.85 -2.91
N ASP A 155 6.54 -7.41 -3.93
CA ASP A 155 7.18 -7.80 -5.19
C ASP A 155 7.54 -6.61 -6.08
N ILE A 156 6.88 -5.45 -5.92
CA ILE A 156 7.19 -4.24 -6.71
C ILE A 156 8.41 -3.48 -6.16
N ILE A 157 8.74 -3.64 -4.89
CA ILE A 157 9.74 -2.84 -4.18
C ILE A 157 11.14 -2.91 -4.84
N PRO A 158 11.66 -4.08 -5.27
CA PRO A 158 12.95 -4.14 -5.98
C PRO A 158 12.95 -3.33 -7.28
N VAL A 159 11.83 -3.32 -8.00
CA VAL A 159 11.67 -2.56 -9.25
C VAL A 159 11.71 -1.05 -8.95
N LEU A 160 10.95 -0.61 -7.93
CA LEU A 160 10.94 0.80 -7.51
C LEU A 160 12.33 1.28 -7.06
N ARG A 161 13.07 0.46 -6.29
CA ARG A 161 14.45 0.78 -5.89
C ARG A 161 15.43 0.87 -7.06
N SER A 162 15.23 0.04 -8.09
CA SER A 162 16.05 0.13 -9.30
C SER A 162 15.73 1.42 -10.07
N MET A 163 14.45 1.76 -10.18
CA MET A 163 13.96 2.93 -10.92
C MET A 163 14.28 4.26 -10.21
N SER A 164 14.30 4.30 -8.89
CA SER A 164 14.59 5.52 -8.12
C SER A 164 15.99 6.09 -8.38
N ARG A 165 16.88 5.32 -8.99
CA ARG A 165 18.23 5.76 -9.39
C ARG A 165 18.22 6.69 -10.61
N THR A 166 17.18 6.61 -11.45
CA THR A 166 17.09 7.37 -12.71
C THR A 166 15.82 8.20 -12.80
N VAL A 167 14.80 7.89 -12.01
CA VAL A 167 13.50 8.55 -12.03
C VAL A 167 13.13 9.03 -10.63
N ARG A 168 12.56 10.23 -10.54
CA ARG A 168 11.97 10.71 -9.29
C ARG A 168 10.70 9.93 -9.01
N LEU A 169 10.62 9.25 -7.87
CA LEU A 169 9.41 8.55 -7.45
C LEU A 169 8.64 9.37 -6.42
N HIS A 170 7.33 9.52 -6.64
CA HIS A 170 6.37 10.11 -5.71
C HIS A 170 5.49 9.02 -5.07
N GLY A 171 5.55 8.89 -3.75
CA GLY A 171 4.64 8.01 -3.01
C GLY A 171 3.32 8.72 -2.70
N MET A 172 2.23 8.31 -3.34
CA MET A 172 0.92 8.96 -3.17
C MET A 172 0.11 8.33 -2.04
N GLY A 173 -0.30 9.17 -1.09
CA GLY A 173 -1.21 8.79 -0.01
C GLY A 173 -0.59 7.86 1.04
N PHE A 174 0.72 7.91 1.23
CA PHE A 174 1.40 6.97 2.14
C PHE A 174 1.08 7.31 3.60
N SER A 175 0.66 6.30 4.35
CA SER A 175 0.18 6.45 5.74
C SER A 175 1.08 5.79 6.78
N SER A 176 2.19 5.16 6.38
CA SER A 176 3.05 4.43 7.32
C SER A 176 4.55 4.52 6.99
N PRO A 177 5.43 4.52 8.01
CA PRO A 177 6.88 4.51 7.83
C PRO A 177 7.44 3.34 7.00
N PRO A 178 6.96 2.08 7.12
CA PRO A 178 7.49 0.98 6.31
C PRO A 178 7.40 1.22 4.80
N LEU A 179 6.32 1.85 4.33
CA LEU A 179 6.17 2.20 2.91
C LEU A 179 7.15 3.31 2.48
N MET A 180 7.33 4.30 3.35
CA MET A 180 8.27 5.40 3.11
C MET A 180 9.74 4.93 3.12
N LEU A 181 10.05 3.84 3.81
CA LEU A 181 11.37 3.19 3.81
C LEU A 181 11.52 2.13 2.71
N ALA A 182 10.44 1.81 1.98
CA ALA A 182 10.45 0.69 1.05
C ALA A 182 11.32 0.97 -0.18
N ALA A 183 11.33 2.21 -0.68
CA ALA A 183 12.15 2.64 -1.81
C ALA A 183 12.78 4.01 -1.53
N ASP A 184 13.73 4.42 -2.35
CA ASP A 184 14.33 5.76 -2.26
C ASP A 184 13.40 6.78 -2.93
N TRP A 185 12.33 7.13 -2.22
CA TRP A 185 11.34 8.09 -2.70
C TRP A 185 11.96 9.49 -2.82
N TYR A 186 11.76 10.13 -3.97
CA TYR A 186 12.09 11.54 -4.13
C TYR A 186 11.15 12.39 -3.27
N SER A 187 9.86 12.07 -3.31
CA SER A 187 8.86 12.73 -2.50
C SER A 187 7.69 11.81 -2.11
N VAL A 188 6.94 12.20 -1.10
CA VAL A 188 5.75 11.49 -0.60
C VAL A 188 4.68 12.51 -0.23
N SER A 189 3.40 12.19 -0.43
CA SER A 189 2.27 12.99 0.04
C SER A 189 1.34 12.18 0.93
N SER A 190 0.73 12.83 1.94
CA SER A 190 -0.23 12.18 2.83
C SER A 190 -1.21 13.15 3.45
N THR A 191 -2.46 12.73 3.57
CA THR A 191 -3.51 13.39 4.39
C THR A 191 -3.63 12.77 5.79
N THR A 192 -2.88 11.71 6.11
CA THR A 192 -3.05 10.93 7.36
C THR A 192 -2.85 11.76 8.62
N TRP A 193 -2.06 12.83 8.55
CA TRP A 193 -1.87 13.76 9.66
C TRP A 193 -3.18 14.45 10.08
N LEU A 194 -4.17 14.56 9.19
CA LEU A 194 -5.49 15.13 9.44
C LEU A 194 -6.40 14.22 10.27
N SER A 195 -6.08 12.92 10.39
CA SER A 195 -6.90 11.96 11.14
C SER A 195 -7.03 12.32 12.63
N ALA A 196 -6.14 13.16 13.16
CA ALA A 196 -6.27 13.70 14.51
C ALA A 196 -7.55 14.54 14.68
N ALA A 197 -7.85 15.44 13.74
CA ALA A 197 -9.10 16.21 13.76
C ALA A 197 -10.29 15.45 13.16
N GLN A 198 -10.09 14.69 12.08
CA GLN A 198 -11.21 14.04 11.37
C GLN A 198 -11.76 12.81 12.09
N HIS A 199 -10.90 12.10 12.81
CA HIS A 199 -11.23 10.80 13.41
C HIS A 199 -10.89 10.73 14.90
N GLY A 200 -10.40 11.82 15.51
CA GLY A 200 -10.03 11.86 16.93
C GLY A 200 -8.85 10.95 17.27
N GLU A 201 -8.00 10.64 16.31
CA GLU A 201 -6.78 9.87 16.55
C GLU A 201 -5.72 10.71 17.28
N THR A 202 -4.74 10.05 17.87
CA THR A 202 -3.61 10.74 18.52
C THR A 202 -2.30 10.20 17.95
N PHE A 203 -1.51 11.09 17.36
CA PHE A 203 -0.16 10.80 16.86
C PHE A 203 0.85 11.34 17.87
N ILE A 204 1.79 10.51 18.30
CA ILE A 204 2.83 10.87 19.27
C ILE A 204 4.17 10.41 18.74
N TRP A 205 5.07 11.35 18.46
CA TRP A 205 6.49 11.04 18.30
C TRP A 205 7.14 10.77 19.65
N THR A 206 7.74 9.58 19.81
CA THR A 206 8.35 9.13 21.07
C THR A 206 9.86 9.36 21.15
N GLY A 207 10.45 10.03 20.15
CA GLY A 207 11.90 10.17 20.01
C GLY A 207 12.53 9.14 19.06
N THR A 208 11.89 7.99 18.85
CA THR A 208 12.39 6.90 17.99
C THR A 208 11.37 6.45 16.96
N GLU A 209 10.10 6.44 17.33
CA GLU A 209 8.98 6.06 16.46
C GLU A 209 7.76 6.95 16.70
N MET A 210 6.94 7.11 15.67
CA MET A 210 5.62 7.69 15.80
C MET A 210 4.59 6.62 16.17
N LYS A 211 3.89 6.82 17.29
CA LYS A 211 2.77 5.99 17.72
C LYS A 211 1.46 6.62 17.29
N ARG A 212 0.63 5.82 16.63
CA ARG A 212 -0.73 6.18 16.24
C ARG A 212 -1.72 5.47 17.15
N TYR A 213 -2.55 6.24 17.83
CA TYR A 213 -3.60 5.75 18.72
C TYR A 213 -4.98 6.01 18.11
N PRO A 214 -5.80 4.97 17.87
CA PRO A 214 -7.20 5.13 17.49
C PRO A 214 -8.01 5.92 18.51
N SER A 215 -9.13 6.52 18.10
CA SER A 215 -9.97 7.37 18.95
C SER A 215 -10.38 6.72 20.28
N ARG A 216 -10.70 5.43 20.27
CA ARG A 216 -11.04 4.64 21.46
C ARG A 216 -9.95 4.63 22.55
N TYR A 217 -8.70 4.89 22.19
CA TYR A 217 -7.55 4.90 23.11
C TYR A 217 -6.96 6.30 23.32
N LYS A 218 -7.54 7.35 22.74
CA LYS A 218 -6.98 8.72 22.79
C LYS A 218 -6.76 9.23 24.22
N GLY A 219 -7.73 9.02 25.11
CA GLY A 219 -7.63 9.45 26.51
C GLY A 219 -6.50 8.76 27.28
N GLN A 220 -6.30 7.45 27.05
CA GLN A 220 -5.17 6.71 27.62
C GLN A 220 -3.84 7.19 27.05
N ALA A 221 -3.77 7.41 25.73
CA ALA A 221 -2.57 7.87 25.05
C ALA A 221 -2.12 9.26 25.53
N ARG A 222 -3.05 10.23 25.57
CA ARG A 222 -2.78 11.60 26.02
C ARG A 222 -2.28 11.64 27.46
N LYS A 223 -2.91 10.87 28.36
CA LYS A 223 -2.44 10.73 29.76
C LYS A 223 -1.07 10.06 29.84
N ARG A 224 -0.85 8.97 29.10
CA ARG A 224 0.41 8.23 29.09
C ARG A 224 1.59 9.09 28.63
N HIS A 225 1.35 9.97 27.65
CA HIS A 225 2.38 10.81 27.05
C HIS A 225 2.34 12.26 27.53
N ARG A 226 1.60 12.56 28.62
CA ARG A 226 1.40 13.92 29.14
C ARG A 226 2.72 14.69 29.30
N THR A 227 3.71 14.09 29.95
CA THR A 227 5.03 14.72 30.15
C THR A 227 5.73 15.05 28.85
N LEU A 228 5.61 14.18 27.84
CA LEU A 228 6.21 14.41 26.51
C LEU A 228 5.48 15.52 25.76
N ILE A 229 4.14 15.50 25.77
CA ILE A 229 3.29 16.50 25.11
C ILE A 229 3.58 17.89 25.69
N THR A 230 3.53 18.02 27.03
CA THR A 230 3.84 19.29 27.71
C THR A 230 5.30 19.70 27.50
N GLY A 231 6.24 18.74 27.56
CA GLY A 231 7.67 19.01 27.33
C GLY A 231 7.98 19.48 25.90
N ALA A 232 7.16 19.08 24.92
CA ALA A 232 7.25 19.53 23.53
C ALA A 232 6.55 20.89 23.30
N GLY A 233 5.95 21.50 24.32
CA GLY A 233 5.35 22.84 24.25
C GLY A 233 3.88 22.87 23.81
N PHE A 234 3.18 21.74 23.87
CA PHE A 234 1.74 21.67 23.60
C PHE A 234 0.91 21.91 24.86
N ASP A 235 -0.25 22.55 24.69
CA ASP A 235 -1.24 22.72 25.74
C ASP A 235 -1.97 21.39 25.99
N ILE A 236 -1.61 20.74 27.09
CA ILE A 236 -2.16 19.44 27.45
C ILE A 236 -3.66 19.51 27.78
N ASP A 237 -4.14 20.64 28.32
CA ASP A 237 -5.53 20.76 28.72
C ASP A 237 -6.41 20.90 27.47
N LEU A 238 -5.95 21.61 26.43
CA LEU A 238 -6.59 21.63 25.11
C LEU A 238 -6.56 20.26 24.42
N ILE A 239 -5.44 19.54 24.50
CA ILE A 239 -5.32 18.19 23.94
C ILE A 239 -6.29 17.21 24.63
N GLU A 240 -6.38 17.25 25.96
CA GLU A 240 -7.31 16.41 26.73
C GLU A 240 -8.78 16.80 26.50
N ALA A 241 -9.06 18.08 26.26
CA ALA A 241 -10.37 18.60 25.85
C ALA A 241 -10.73 18.31 24.38
N ASP A 242 -9.86 17.62 23.64
CA ASP A 242 -10.08 17.24 22.23
C ASP A 242 -10.13 18.43 21.26
N ASP A 243 -9.42 19.52 21.57
CA ASP A 243 -9.33 20.67 20.67
C ASP A 243 -8.72 20.26 19.32
N ALA A 244 -9.45 20.52 18.23
CA ALA A 244 -9.05 20.06 16.90
C ALA A 244 -7.75 20.71 16.43
N THR A 245 -7.50 21.97 16.78
CA THR A 245 -6.33 22.73 16.33
C THR A 245 -5.07 22.23 17.03
N GLU A 246 -5.09 22.12 18.35
CA GLU A 246 -3.93 21.68 19.13
C GLU A 246 -3.61 20.20 18.84
N ASN A 247 -4.63 19.35 18.64
CA ASN A 247 -4.41 17.96 18.22
C ASN A 247 -3.81 17.85 16.81
N LEU A 248 -4.21 18.69 15.85
CA LEU A 248 -3.58 18.74 14.53
C LEU A 248 -2.14 19.26 14.60
N ARG A 249 -1.87 20.24 15.45
CA ARG A 249 -0.53 20.79 15.67
C ARG A 249 0.41 19.71 16.23
N LEU A 250 -0.05 18.93 17.21
CA LEU A 250 0.66 17.76 17.74
C LEU A 250 0.88 16.68 16.69
N SER A 251 -0.11 16.45 15.82
CA SER A 251 -0.01 15.52 14.69
C SER A 251 1.05 15.96 13.68
N LEU A 252 1.02 17.23 13.26
CA LEU A 252 2.03 17.83 12.36
C LEU A 252 3.43 17.68 12.93
N TRP A 253 3.61 18.05 14.20
CA TRP A 253 4.89 17.91 14.89
C TRP A 253 5.38 16.45 14.91
N SER A 254 4.50 15.51 15.24
CA SER A 254 4.85 14.09 15.28
C SER A 254 5.26 13.54 13.91
N TRP A 255 4.54 13.93 12.86
CA TRP A 255 4.85 13.55 11.49
C TRP A 255 6.17 14.16 11.02
N ARG A 256 6.44 15.45 11.29
CA ARG A 256 7.72 16.09 10.94
C ARG A 256 8.90 15.33 11.52
N HIS A 257 8.85 15.03 12.82
CA HIS A 257 9.90 14.25 13.47
C HIS A 257 10.08 12.84 12.88
N GLN A 258 8.97 12.17 12.52
CA GLN A 258 9.02 10.88 11.85
C GLN A 258 9.71 10.96 10.48
N ILE A 259 9.42 11.99 9.70
CA ILE A 259 10.02 12.22 8.37
C ILE A 259 11.50 12.60 8.49
N ASP A 260 11.86 13.43 9.47
CA ASP A 260 13.26 13.78 9.75
C ASP A 260 14.05 12.53 10.13
N HIS A 261 13.48 11.67 10.98
CA HIS A 261 14.09 10.40 11.36
C HIS A 261 14.28 9.44 10.17
N ILE A 262 13.29 9.34 9.29
CA ILE A 262 13.38 8.55 8.04
C ILE A 262 14.48 9.12 7.14
N SER A 263 14.48 10.44 6.94
CA SER A 263 15.46 11.11 6.07
C SER A 263 16.89 10.92 6.54
N GLN A 264 17.15 11.04 7.85
CA GLN A 264 18.46 10.74 8.44
C GLN A 264 18.91 9.29 8.20
N ARG A 265 18.00 8.32 8.27
CA ARG A 265 18.33 6.92 7.96
C ARG A 265 18.70 6.70 6.49
N HIS A 266 18.00 7.35 5.55
CA HIS A 266 18.37 7.27 4.14
C HIS A 266 19.75 7.92 3.87
N HIS A 267 20.10 8.99 4.57
CA HIS A 267 21.46 9.57 4.48
C HIS A 267 22.55 8.64 5.04
N ASN A 268 22.29 7.96 6.16
CA ASN A 268 23.24 7.02 6.77
C ASN A 268 23.31 5.66 6.06
N ALA A 269 22.29 5.26 5.31
CA ALA A 269 22.32 4.04 4.50
C ALA A 269 23.19 4.18 3.22
N VAL A 270 23.56 5.43 2.86
CA VAL A 270 24.46 5.77 1.75
C VAL A 270 25.85 6.20 2.26
N THR A 271 26.21 5.86 3.50
CA THR A 271 27.62 5.92 3.90
C THR A 271 28.29 4.63 3.46
N ASP A 272 28.97 4.73 2.31
CA ASP A 272 30.06 3.84 1.94
C ASP A 272 30.90 3.62 3.20
N THR A 273 30.92 2.40 3.70
CA THR A 273 31.71 2.07 4.89
C THR A 273 33.15 2.01 4.41
N ALA A 274 33.76 3.18 4.23
CA ALA A 274 35.21 3.31 4.18
C ALA A 274 35.72 2.82 5.54
N LEU A 275 36.14 1.54 5.55
CA LEU A 275 36.89 0.97 6.66
C LEU A 275 38.06 1.92 6.96
N PRO A 276 38.33 2.27 8.23
CA PRO A 276 39.48 3.08 8.57
C PRO A 276 40.76 2.37 8.08
N PRO A 277 41.75 3.13 7.57
CA PRO A 277 42.94 2.55 6.98
C PRO A 277 43.68 1.73 8.02
N THR A 278 43.92 0.46 7.71
CA THR A 278 44.80 -0.41 8.47
C THR A 278 46.21 0.20 8.45
N PRO A 279 46.93 0.28 9.57
CA PRO A 279 48.29 0.81 9.58
C PRO A 279 49.22 -0.02 8.68
N PRO A 280 50.21 0.60 8.04
CA PRO A 280 51.02 -0.04 7.02
C PRO A 280 51.88 -1.16 7.61
N ASN A 281 51.80 -2.35 7.01
CA ASN A 281 52.76 -3.42 7.23
C ASN A 281 54.16 -2.92 6.88
N ALA A 282 54.98 -2.73 7.90
CA ALA A 282 56.42 -2.60 7.76
C ALA A 282 56.99 -4.00 7.55
N GLU A 283 57.29 -4.37 6.30
CA GLU A 283 58.33 -5.32 5.88
C GLU A 283 58.15 -5.70 4.40
N SER A 284 58.87 -5.03 3.50
CA SER A 284 59.95 -5.68 2.74
C SER A 284 60.54 -4.70 1.74
N SER A 285 61.86 -4.73 1.69
CA SER A 285 62.78 -3.84 0.99
C SER A 285 62.62 -3.84 -0.53
N ALA A 286 62.62 -2.64 -1.10
CA ALA A 286 62.84 -2.42 -2.52
C ALA A 286 64.27 -2.84 -2.93
N THR A 287 64.40 -3.67 -3.96
CA THR A 287 65.62 -3.76 -4.78
C THR A 287 65.20 -3.59 -6.24
N PRO A 288 65.88 -2.73 -7.03
CA PRO A 288 65.35 -2.19 -8.27
C PRO A 288 65.66 -3.12 -9.46
N VAL A 289 64.68 -3.28 -10.36
CA VAL A 289 64.94 -3.79 -11.72
C VAL A 289 64.58 -2.71 -12.72
N THR A 290 65.63 -2.24 -13.39
CA THR A 290 65.67 -1.21 -14.42
C THR A 290 64.66 -1.51 -15.53
N ALA A 291 63.72 -0.57 -15.74
CA ALA A 291 62.84 -0.55 -16.88
C ALA A 291 63.64 -0.20 -18.15
N THR A 292 63.47 -0.99 -19.20
CA THR A 292 63.59 -0.47 -20.57
C THR A 292 62.33 -0.85 -21.32
N SER A 293 61.72 0.16 -21.90
CA SER A 293 60.36 0.29 -22.42
C SER A 293 60.08 -0.52 -23.69
N THR A 294 58.87 -1.06 -23.77
CA THR A 294 58.13 -1.18 -25.03
C THR A 294 56.70 -0.70 -24.78
N GLU A 295 56.30 0.30 -25.55
CA GLU A 295 54.97 0.89 -25.57
C GLU A 295 53.92 -0.15 -26.00
N ALA A 296 52.87 -0.33 -25.20
CA ALA A 296 51.56 -0.80 -25.64
C ALA A 296 50.52 -0.23 -24.67
N GLY A 297 49.47 0.39 -25.21
CA GLY A 297 48.48 1.15 -24.46
C GLY A 297 47.74 0.33 -23.41
N ASN A 298 47.44 0.96 -22.27
CA ASN A 298 46.50 0.39 -21.31
C ASN A 298 45.06 0.67 -21.78
N GLU A 299 44.54 -0.26 -22.59
CA GLU A 299 43.11 -0.51 -22.72
C GLU A 299 42.61 -1.12 -21.40
N GLY A 300 42.00 -0.30 -20.56
CA GLY A 300 41.21 -0.76 -19.41
C GLY A 300 39.72 -0.76 -19.76
N ALA A 301 39.35 -1.43 -20.85
CA ALA A 301 37.95 -1.70 -21.14
C ALA A 301 37.44 -2.73 -20.12
N THR A 302 36.40 -2.38 -19.36
CA THR A 302 35.65 -3.37 -18.57
C THR A 302 35.12 -4.40 -19.55
N ASP A 303 35.60 -5.64 -19.48
CA ASP A 303 35.10 -6.72 -20.34
C ASP A 303 33.59 -6.79 -20.23
N ALA A 304 32.91 -6.77 -21.37
CA ALA A 304 31.48 -6.95 -21.43
C ALA A 304 31.12 -8.30 -20.78
N PRO A 305 30.05 -8.37 -19.95
CA PRO A 305 29.69 -9.59 -19.27
C PRO A 305 29.49 -10.72 -20.28
N ALA A 306 30.24 -11.80 -20.12
CA ALA A 306 30.19 -12.95 -21.02
C ALA A 306 28.74 -13.42 -21.19
N THR A 307 28.30 -13.58 -22.43
CA THR A 307 26.94 -14.03 -22.75
C THR A 307 26.76 -15.47 -22.27
N ARG A 308 26.15 -15.64 -21.10
CA ARG A 308 25.85 -16.96 -20.53
C ARG A 308 24.59 -17.51 -21.17
N VAL A 309 24.62 -18.80 -21.54
CA VAL A 309 23.42 -19.52 -21.94
C VAL A 309 22.47 -19.56 -20.74
N LYS A 310 21.34 -18.86 -20.85
CA LYS A 310 20.28 -18.89 -19.85
C LYS A 310 19.68 -20.29 -19.83
N ARG A 311 19.75 -20.97 -18.69
CA ARG A 311 19.07 -22.24 -18.44
C ARG A 311 17.86 -21.96 -17.58
N LEU A 312 16.78 -22.70 -17.81
CA LEU A 312 15.62 -22.67 -16.91
C LEU A 312 16.08 -23.06 -15.50
N LEU A 313 15.51 -22.40 -14.50
CA LEU A 313 15.77 -22.77 -13.11
C LEU A 313 15.30 -24.22 -12.89
N PRO A 314 16.10 -25.06 -12.22
CA PRO A 314 15.65 -26.39 -11.82
C PRO A 314 14.31 -26.29 -11.08
N GLY A 315 13.32 -27.06 -11.54
CA GLY A 315 11.98 -27.09 -10.97
C GLY A 315 10.98 -26.13 -11.62
N ILE A 316 11.28 -25.62 -12.82
CA ILE A 316 10.32 -24.87 -13.64
C ILE A 316 10.14 -25.57 -14.99
N GLU A 317 8.90 -25.94 -15.32
CA GLU A 317 8.51 -26.51 -16.62
C GLU A 317 7.40 -25.67 -17.25
N THR A 318 7.38 -25.56 -18.58
CA THR A 318 6.29 -24.92 -19.33
C THR A 318 5.42 -25.98 -19.99
N GLU A 319 4.14 -26.02 -19.65
CA GLU A 319 3.16 -26.94 -20.23
C GLU A 319 2.23 -26.20 -21.21
N GLU A 320 1.95 -26.80 -22.37
CA GLU A 320 1.03 -26.28 -23.37
C GLU A 320 -0.41 -26.63 -23.01
N PHE A 321 -1.18 -25.63 -22.58
CA PHE A 321 -2.60 -25.80 -22.27
C PHE A 321 -3.46 -25.34 -23.45
N THR A 322 -4.14 -26.27 -24.10
CA THR A 322 -5.00 -25.98 -25.26
C THR A 322 -6.46 -25.87 -24.79
N HIS A 323 -6.98 -24.64 -24.70
CA HIS A 323 -8.37 -24.40 -24.31
C HIS A 323 -9.27 -24.21 -25.53
N ARG A 324 -10.36 -24.98 -25.59
CA ARG A 324 -11.43 -24.82 -26.59
C ARG A 324 -12.48 -23.86 -26.04
N TYR A 325 -12.70 -22.75 -26.72
CA TYR A 325 -13.75 -21.79 -26.35
C TYR A 325 -14.62 -21.48 -27.58
N THR A 326 -15.87 -21.12 -27.32
CA THR A 326 -16.77 -20.64 -28.36
C THR A 326 -16.64 -19.13 -28.41
N ASP A 327 -16.29 -18.61 -29.58
CA ASP A 327 -16.10 -17.18 -29.82
C ASP A 327 -17.45 -16.45 -29.65
N PRO A 328 -17.58 -15.47 -28.72
CA PRO A 328 -18.87 -14.85 -28.39
C PRO A 328 -19.49 -14.07 -29.57
N ASP A 329 -18.67 -13.58 -30.50
CA ASP A 329 -19.10 -12.72 -31.60
C ASP A 329 -19.46 -13.51 -32.86
N SER A 330 -18.88 -14.72 -33.03
CA SER A 330 -19.06 -15.54 -34.24
C SER A 330 -19.71 -16.90 -34.01
N GLY A 331 -19.84 -17.35 -32.75
CA GLY A 331 -20.43 -18.65 -32.40
C GLY A 331 -19.60 -19.87 -32.81
N GLU A 332 -18.43 -19.68 -33.43
CA GLU A 332 -17.54 -20.76 -33.84
C GLU A 332 -16.68 -21.29 -32.68
N ARG A 333 -16.45 -22.61 -32.66
CA ARG A 333 -15.53 -23.24 -31.71
C ARG A 333 -14.09 -22.97 -32.14
N ARG A 334 -13.38 -22.16 -31.37
CA ARG A 334 -11.96 -21.84 -31.58
C ARG A 334 -11.10 -22.46 -30.48
N THR A 335 -9.83 -22.62 -30.79
CA THR A 335 -8.86 -23.22 -29.87
C THR A 335 -7.73 -22.23 -29.63
N ARG A 336 -7.41 -21.94 -28.37
CA ARG A 336 -6.27 -21.10 -27.98
C ARG A 336 -5.29 -21.93 -27.16
N THR A 337 -4.03 -21.95 -27.60
CA THR A 337 -2.94 -22.58 -26.87
C THR A 337 -2.28 -21.54 -25.99
N GLU A 338 -2.24 -21.79 -24.68
CA GLU A 338 -1.57 -20.97 -23.67
C GLU A 338 -0.40 -21.77 -23.09
N HIS A 339 0.78 -21.16 -22.99
CA HIS A 339 1.92 -21.77 -22.29
C HIS A 339 1.85 -21.38 -20.82
N ARG A 340 1.70 -22.36 -19.93
CA ARG A 340 1.66 -22.14 -18.47
C ARG A 340 2.96 -22.57 -17.84
N VAL A 341 3.51 -21.72 -16.99
CA VAL A 341 4.70 -22.02 -16.19
C VAL A 341 4.25 -22.80 -14.94
N ASN A 342 4.74 -24.02 -14.80
CA ASN A 342 4.50 -24.89 -13.66
C ASN A 342 5.78 -25.00 -12.82
N ALA A 343 5.63 -24.95 -11.50
CA ALA A 343 6.67 -25.44 -10.60
C ALA A 343 6.63 -26.98 -10.61
N VAL A 344 7.75 -27.61 -10.95
CA VAL A 344 7.99 -29.04 -10.83
C VAL A 344 8.88 -29.25 -9.63
N ASP A 345 8.46 -30.10 -8.71
CA ASP A 345 9.25 -30.38 -7.51
C ASP A 345 10.51 -31.15 -7.93
N LEU A 346 11.65 -30.48 -7.84
CA LEU A 346 12.94 -31.16 -7.70
C LEU A 346 13.34 -30.90 -6.25
N ASN A 347 13.49 -31.97 -5.46
CA ASN A 347 14.05 -31.88 -4.12
C ASN A 347 15.51 -31.39 -4.21
N VAL A 348 15.71 -30.06 -4.29
CA VAL A 348 17.03 -29.41 -4.30
C VAL A 348 17.72 -29.52 -2.93
N ARG A 349 17.03 -30.08 -1.93
CA ARG A 349 17.57 -30.30 -0.59
C ARG A 349 18.48 -31.53 -0.59
N VAL A 350 19.78 -31.31 -0.43
CA VAL A 350 20.77 -32.37 -0.17
C VAL A 350 20.79 -32.68 1.33
N CYS A 351 20.83 -33.97 1.66
CA CYS A 351 20.76 -34.48 3.04
C CYS A 351 21.80 -33.85 3.98
N ASP A 352 23.02 -33.58 3.50
CA ASP A 352 24.11 -33.01 4.30
C ASP A 352 23.82 -31.60 4.84
N GLY A 353 22.98 -30.82 4.14
CA GLY A 353 22.55 -29.49 4.56
C GLY A 353 21.27 -29.48 5.41
N CYS A 354 20.66 -30.63 5.68
CA CYS A 354 19.36 -30.70 6.33
C CYS A 354 19.48 -30.55 7.86
N PHE A 355 18.64 -29.69 8.46
CA PHE A 355 18.57 -29.53 9.93
C PHE A 355 18.30 -30.86 10.67
N LEU A 356 17.60 -31.79 10.00
CA LEU A 356 17.29 -33.11 10.54
C LEU A 356 18.36 -34.16 10.26
N ALA A 357 19.50 -33.84 9.61
CA ALA A 357 20.48 -34.83 9.16
C ALA A 357 20.88 -35.86 10.22
N LYS A 358 21.10 -35.43 11.47
CA LYS A 358 21.48 -36.30 12.59
C LYS A 358 20.37 -37.21 13.13
N LYS A 359 19.11 -36.95 12.77
CA LYS A 359 17.91 -37.61 13.31
C LYS A 359 16.95 -38.11 12.23
N CYS A 360 17.28 -37.92 10.95
CA CYS A 360 16.45 -38.29 9.82
C CYS A 360 16.59 -39.79 9.55
N PRO A 361 15.52 -40.59 9.57
CA PRO A 361 15.58 -42.03 9.30
C PRO A 361 16.12 -42.37 7.91
N GLU A 362 15.93 -41.46 6.94
CA GLU A 362 16.30 -41.65 5.53
C GLU A 362 17.52 -40.81 5.13
N TYR A 363 18.39 -40.44 6.08
CA TYR A 363 19.61 -39.69 5.77
C TYR A 363 20.59 -40.51 4.92
N GLN A 364 21.00 -39.98 3.78
CA GLN A 364 22.08 -40.51 2.94
C GLN A 364 23.06 -39.38 2.58
N PRO A 365 24.37 -39.52 2.85
CA PRO A 365 25.34 -38.46 2.55
C PRO A 365 25.38 -38.12 1.05
N GLY A 366 25.43 -36.83 0.71
CA GLY A 366 25.51 -36.34 -0.67
C GLY A 366 24.25 -36.49 -1.53
N GLU A 367 23.23 -37.22 -1.05
CA GLU A 367 22.02 -37.52 -1.80
C GLU A 367 20.92 -36.47 -1.59
N SER A 368 20.00 -36.37 -2.56
CA SER A 368 18.79 -35.56 -2.43
C SER A 368 17.81 -36.16 -1.41
N CYS A 369 17.00 -35.30 -0.78
CA CYS A 369 15.99 -35.71 0.19
C CYS A 369 15.08 -36.83 -0.34
N ALA A 370 15.03 -37.94 0.40
CA ALA A 370 14.20 -39.11 0.09
C ALA A 370 12.69 -38.85 0.22
N TYR A 371 12.29 -37.86 1.02
CA TYR A 371 10.89 -37.50 1.20
C TYR A 371 10.43 -36.50 0.13
N GLU A 372 9.45 -36.89 -0.67
CA GLU A 372 8.72 -36.02 -1.59
C GLU A 372 7.47 -35.44 -0.91
N MET A 373 7.16 -34.18 -1.18
CA MET A 373 5.93 -33.53 -0.70
C MET A 373 5.01 -33.23 -1.90
N PRO A 374 4.25 -34.21 -2.41
CA PRO A 374 3.52 -34.08 -3.66
C PRO A 374 2.19 -33.31 -3.50
N ILE A 375 2.22 -32.13 -2.87
CA ILE A 375 1.01 -31.31 -2.66
C ILE A 375 0.84 -30.38 -3.85
N ARG A 376 -0.18 -30.65 -4.67
CA ARG A 376 -0.60 -29.74 -5.75
C ARG A 376 -2.00 -29.22 -5.44
N VAL A 377 -2.09 -27.92 -5.19
CA VAL A 377 -3.37 -27.23 -4.98
C VAL A 377 -3.79 -26.58 -6.29
N LYS A 378 -4.73 -27.20 -6.99
CA LYS A 378 -5.28 -26.72 -8.27
C LYS A 378 -6.80 -26.49 -8.22
N THR A 379 -7.50 -27.06 -7.24
CA THR A 379 -8.95 -26.91 -7.09
C THR A 379 -9.35 -26.43 -5.69
N LYS A 380 -10.58 -25.95 -5.55
CA LYS A 380 -11.16 -25.52 -4.26
C LYS A 380 -11.17 -26.66 -3.25
N GLU A 381 -11.52 -27.85 -3.69
CA GLU A 381 -11.61 -29.06 -2.87
C GLU A 381 -10.22 -29.46 -2.37
N GLN A 382 -9.18 -29.33 -3.21
CA GLN A 382 -7.79 -29.58 -2.81
C GLN A 382 -7.29 -28.56 -1.79
N TYR A 383 -7.71 -27.29 -1.90
CA TYR A 383 -7.37 -26.27 -0.93
C TYR A 383 -8.08 -26.48 0.42
N ILE A 384 -9.36 -26.84 0.40
CA ILE A 384 -10.11 -27.20 1.61
C ILE A 384 -9.48 -28.45 2.27
N ALA A 385 -9.13 -29.47 1.49
CA ALA A 385 -8.46 -30.67 2.00
C ALA A 385 -7.07 -30.37 2.62
N LEU A 386 -6.33 -29.41 2.06
CA LEU A 386 -5.08 -28.93 2.65
C LEU A 386 -5.34 -28.22 3.98
N LEU A 387 -6.34 -27.33 4.05
CA LEU A 387 -6.73 -26.66 5.29
C LEU A 387 -7.19 -27.67 6.36
N ASP A 388 -7.95 -28.70 5.98
CA ASP A 388 -8.36 -29.78 6.88
C ASP A 388 -7.16 -30.55 7.44
N SER A 389 -6.17 -30.82 6.59
CA SER A 389 -4.92 -31.46 7.01
C SER A 389 -4.13 -30.56 7.99
N LEU A 390 -4.06 -29.25 7.72
CA LEU A 390 -3.39 -28.27 8.60
C LEU A 390 -4.11 -28.13 9.94
N ILE A 391 -5.44 -28.03 9.95
CA ILE A 391 -6.27 -27.98 11.16
C ILE A 391 -6.04 -29.25 11.98
N SER A 392 -6.05 -30.42 11.35
CA SER A 392 -5.84 -31.70 12.03
C SER A 392 -4.45 -31.79 12.67
N MET A 393 -3.40 -31.44 11.94
CA MET A 393 -2.03 -31.42 12.48
C MET A 393 -1.88 -30.41 13.63
N GLN A 394 -2.45 -29.22 13.48
CA GLN A 394 -2.38 -28.18 14.50
C GLN A 394 -3.18 -28.55 15.74
N ALA A 395 -4.35 -29.19 15.59
CA ALA A 395 -5.15 -29.71 16.68
C ALA A 395 -4.36 -30.77 17.47
N MET A 396 -3.69 -31.71 16.79
CA MET A 396 -2.84 -32.71 17.44
C MET A 396 -1.71 -32.07 18.25
N ARG A 397 -1.09 -30.99 17.75
CA ARG A 397 -0.07 -30.23 18.50
C ARG A 397 -0.68 -29.63 19.77
N VAL A 398 -1.79 -28.91 19.66
CA VAL A 398 -2.49 -28.29 20.80
C VAL A 398 -2.88 -29.34 21.85
N PHE A 399 -3.47 -30.46 21.45
CA PHE A 399 -3.86 -31.52 22.38
C PHE A 399 -2.65 -32.17 23.06
N SER A 400 -1.53 -32.34 22.34
CA SER A 400 -0.30 -32.88 22.94
C SER A 400 0.29 -31.91 23.97
N MET A 401 0.31 -30.61 23.69
CA MET A 401 0.78 -29.59 24.64
C MET A 401 -0.15 -29.46 25.85
N ARG A 402 -1.47 -29.51 25.64
CA ARG A 402 -2.45 -29.56 26.73
C ARG A 402 -2.24 -30.78 27.63
N MET A 403 -2.00 -31.95 27.04
CA MET A 403 -1.71 -33.16 27.82
C MET A 403 -0.42 -33.01 28.64
N SER A 404 0.62 -32.40 28.06
CA SER A 404 1.86 -32.08 28.79
C SER A 404 1.57 -31.14 29.97
N GLU A 405 0.78 -30.09 29.74
CA GLU A 405 0.36 -29.13 30.76
C GLU A 405 -0.38 -29.82 31.93
N GLU A 406 -1.33 -30.71 31.62
CA GLU A 406 -2.08 -31.48 32.63
C GLU A 406 -1.17 -32.43 33.44
N VAL A 407 -0.20 -33.08 32.78
CA VAL A 407 0.75 -34.00 33.44
C VAL A 407 1.77 -33.25 34.30
N GLU A 408 2.16 -32.03 33.91
CA GLU A 408 3.14 -31.20 34.62
C GLU A 408 2.53 -30.34 35.75
N GLY A 409 1.24 -30.56 36.07
CA GLY A 409 0.59 -29.94 37.23
C GLY A 409 -0.39 -28.81 36.89
N GLY A 410 -0.77 -28.66 35.62
CA GLY A 410 -1.87 -27.79 35.18
C GLY A 410 -1.57 -26.30 35.19
N TYR A 411 -0.30 -25.90 35.18
CA TYR A 411 0.08 -24.50 35.05
C TYR A 411 -0.04 -24.05 33.60
N ALA A 412 -0.80 -22.98 33.35
CA ALA A 412 -1.00 -22.45 32.00
C ALA A 412 0.33 -22.13 31.30
N ASP A 413 0.60 -22.80 30.18
CA ASP A 413 1.74 -22.52 29.31
C ASP A 413 1.37 -21.43 28.28
N PRO A 414 2.07 -20.29 28.26
CA PRO A 414 1.89 -19.26 27.24
C PRO A 414 2.05 -19.78 25.80
N ASN A 415 2.84 -20.83 25.58
CA ASN A 415 3.01 -21.45 24.26
C ASN A 415 1.75 -22.22 23.84
N LEU A 416 1.09 -22.92 24.77
CA LEU A 416 -0.19 -23.59 24.49
C LEU A 416 -1.24 -22.56 24.06
N SER A 417 -1.34 -21.44 24.78
CA SER A 417 -2.27 -20.35 24.46
C SER A 417 -2.05 -19.80 23.04
N GLN A 418 -0.80 -19.60 22.63
CA GLN A 418 -0.48 -19.14 21.26
C GLN A 418 -0.84 -20.17 20.19
N GLU A 419 -0.68 -21.46 20.48
CA GLU A 419 -0.98 -22.53 19.54
C GLU A 419 -2.50 -22.78 19.44
N MET A 420 -3.25 -22.51 20.52
CA MET A 420 -4.72 -22.44 20.51
C MET A 420 -5.22 -21.27 19.66
N ASP A 421 -4.62 -20.07 19.78
CA ASP A 421 -4.94 -18.92 18.93
C ASP A 421 -4.64 -19.21 17.45
N ARG A 422 -3.55 -19.92 17.16
CA ARG A 422 -3.20 -20.35 15.80
C ARG A 422 -4.21 -21.35 15.23
N LEU A 423 -4.66 -22.31 16.04
CA LEU A 423 -5.72 -23.25 15.65
C LEU A 423 -7.04 -22.52 15.36
N ALA A 424 -7.44 -21.59 16.23
CA ALA A 424 -8.66 -20.79 16.05
C ALA A 424 -8.62 -19.98 14.74
N LYS A 425 -7.45 -19.45 14.36
CA LYS A 425 -7.27 -18.76 13.08
C LYS A 425 -7.47 -19.69 11.88
N PHE A 426 -6.90 -20.90 11.89
CA PHE A 426 -7.11 -21.85 10.78
C PHE A 426 -8.57 -22.27 10.62
N VAL A 427 -9.27 -22.52 11.74
CA VAL A 427 -10.70 -22.84 11.72
C VAL A 427 -11.52 -21.68 11.18
N LYS A 428 -11.23 -20.45 11.62
CA LYS A 428 -11.89 -19.25 11.10
C LYS A 428 -11.66 -19.07 9.60
N THR A 429 -10.42 -19.21 9.13
CA THR A 429 -10.11 -19.10 7.70
C THR A 429 -10.89 -20.13 6.88
N LYS A 430 -11.02 -21.38 7.34
CA LYS A 430 -11.85 -22.37 6.66
C LYS A 430 -13.33 -21.96 6.64
N ALA A 431 -13.87 -21.49 7.76
CA ALA A 431 -15.27 -21.06 7.86
C ALA A 431 -15.56 -19.86 6.95
N ASP A 432 -14.69 -18.84 6.93
CA ASP A 432 -14.81 -17.67 6.06
C ASP A 432 -14.82 -18.08 4.57
N ILE A 433 -14.05 -19.10 4.17
CA ILE A 433 -14.00 -19.63 2.80
C ILE A 433 -15.28 -20.39 2.42
N GLU A 434 -15.85 -21.14 3.35
CA GLU A 434 -17.10 -21.89 3.16
C GLU A 434 -18.31 -20.93 3.10
N GLU A 435 -18.34 -19.91 3.97
CA GLU A 435 -19.41 -18.90 4.04
C GLU A 435 -19.38 -17.92 2.86
N ALA A 436 -18.20 -17.46 2.44
CA ALA A 436 -18.06 -16.51 1.34
C ALA A 436 -18.36 -17.10 -0.05
N GLY A 437 -18.70 -18.39 -0.16
CA GLY A 437 -18.92 -19.04 -1.45
C GLY A 437 -17.74 -18.80 -2.39
N PHE A 438 -16.55 -19.28 -1.99
CA PHE A 438 -15.25 -18.99 -2.63
C PHE A 438 -15.29 -18.82 -4.17
N THR A 439 -15.25 -17.58 -4.64
CA THR A 439 -15.02 -17.22 -6.04
C THR A 439 -13.52 -17.16 -6.28
N PHE A 440 -12.97 -18.21 -6.89
CA PHE A 440 -11.64 -18.15 -7.47
C PHE A 440 -11.73 -17.20 -8.67
N SER A 441 -11.21 -15.97 -8.54
CA SER A 441 -11.14 -15.03 -9.67
C SER A 441 -10.01 -15.44 -10.62
N MET A 442 -10.15 -16.60 -11.25
CA MET A 442 -9.59 -16.75 -12.60
C MET A 442 -10.48 -15.87 -13.48
N LYS A 443 -10.05 -14.63 -13.74
CA LYS A 443 -10.73 -13.68 -14.63
C LYS A 443 -10.92 -14.34 -16.00
N VAL A 444 -12.06 -15.01 -16.18
CA VAL A 444 -12.68 -15.18 -17.49
C VAL A 444 -13.72 -14.09 -17.56
N GLN A 445 -13.36 -12.98 -18.22
CA GLN A 445 -14.34 -12.00 -18.66
C GLN A 445 -15.39 -12.73 -19.50
N ASN A 446 -16.64 -12.61 -19.11
CA ASN A 446 -17.73 -12.46 -20.07
C ASN A 446 -18.80 -11.57 -19.46
N LYS A 447 -18.94 -10.38 -20.05
CA LYS A 447 -20.13 -9.53 -19.95
C LYS A 447 -21.26 -10.22 -20.73
N GLY A 448 -22.45 -10.25 -20.15
CA GLY A 448 -23.66 -10.71 -20.84
C GLY A 448 -24.90 -10.71 -19.93
N GLU A 449 -25.53 -9.53 -19.85
CA GLU A 449 -26.97 -9.24 -19.70
C GLU A 449 -27.89 -9.97 -18.69
N ALA A 450 -28.59 -9.12 -17.92
CA ALA A 450 -29.94 -9.27 -17.35
C ALA A 450 -30.18 -10.29 -16.21
N GLU A 451 -29.88 -9.89 -14.97
CA GLU A 451 -30.47 -10.51 -13.78
C GLU A 451 -31.88 -9.97 -13.52
N VAL A 452 -32.88 -10.70 -13.99
CA VAL A 452 -34.21 -10.71 -13.39
C VAL A 452 -34.33 -11.95 -12.50
N GLY A 453 -34.20 -11.74 -11.18
CA GLY A 453 -35.00 -12.40 -10.16
C GLY A 453 -34.77 -13.89 -9.88
N LEU A 454 -33.62 -14.23 -9.27
CA LEU A 454 -33.44 -15.54 -8.62
C LEU A 454 -34.05 -15.60 -7.19
N ILE A 455 -34.40 -14.45 -6.60
CA ILE A 455 -35.01 -14.39 -5.25
C ILE A 455 -36.54 -14.64 -5.28
N SER A 456 -37.20 -14.45 -6.42
CA SER A 456 -38.65 -14.70 -6.57
C SER A 456 -39.05 -16.17 -6.78
N ARG A 457 -38.10 -17.11 -6.82
CA ARG A 457 -38.39 -18.56 -6.97
C ARG A 457 -38.08 -19.40 -5.73
N LEU A 458 -37.52 -18.82 -4.68
CA LEU A 458 -37.20 -19.51 -3.42
C LEU A 458 -38.25 -19.32 -2.32
N PHE A 459 -39.19 -18.40 -2.48
CA PHE A 459 -40.29 -18.20 -1.54
C PHE A 459 -41.64 -18.21 -2.27
N GLY A 460 -42.25 -19.39 -2.33
CA GLY A 460 -43.67 -19.53 -2.63
C GLY A 460 -44.54 -18.84 -1.56
N PRO A 461 -45.84 -18.60 -1.85
CA PRO A 461 -46.65 -17.67 -1.10
C PRO A 461 -47.01 -18.21 0.29
N LYS A 462 -47.04 -17.27 1.24
CA LYS A 462 -47.45 -17.33 2.65
C LYS A 462 -48.47 -18.42 2.99
N SER A 463 -48.22 -19.13 4.10
CA SER A 463 -49.26 -19.78 4.91
C SER A 463 -49.12 -19.39 6.37
N ASP A 464 -50.24 -18.91 6.93
CA ASP A 464 -50.41 -18.37 8.27
C ASP A 464 -50.22 -19.40 9.39
N GLY A 465 -49.46 -19.03 10.42
CA GLY A 465 -49.30 -19.76 11.68
C GLY A 465 -48.44 -18.95 12.66
N PRO A 466 -48.75 -18.94 13.97
CA PRO A 466 -48.18 -17.97 14.90
C PRO A 466 -46.68 -18.23 15.13
N PRO A 467 -45.84 -17.20 15.23
CA PRO A 467 -44.40 -17.38 15.35
C PRO A 467 -44.03 -18.01 16.69
N ALA A 468 -43.24 -19.09 16.62
CA ALA A 468 -42.54 -19.63 17.77
C ALA A 468 -41.50 -18.60 18.26
N LEU A 469 -41.48 -18.44 19.58
CA LEU A 469 -40.73 -17.44 20.35
C LEU A 469 -39.23 -17.43 20.01
N SER A 470 -38.73 -16.27 19.58
CA SER A 470 -37.30 -15.98 19.49
C SER A 470 -36.78 -15.47 20.86
N PRO A 471 -35.60 -15.92 21.33
CA PRO A 471 -34.93 -15.28 22.45
C PRO A 471 -34.50 -13.86 22.07
N ALA A 472 -34.59 -12.96 23.04
CA ALA A 472 -34.48 -11.52 22.88
C ALA A 472 -33.21 -11.03 22.17
N GLY A 473 -33.41 -10.03 21.29
CA GLY A 473 -32.39 -9.03 20.99
C GLY A 473 -31.63 -9.14 19.68
N THR A 474 -32.32 -9.31 18.54
CA THR A 474 -31.74 -8.95 17.23
C THR A 474 -32.55 -7.80 16.63
N VAL A 475 -31.98 -6.61 16.72
CA VAL A 475 -32.47 -5.40 16.07
C VAL A 475 -32.08 -5.48 14.59
N SER A 476 -33.00 -5.19 13.66
CA SER A 476 -32.69 -5.20 12.22
C SER A 476 -31.66 -4.11 11.87
N ALA A 477 -30.94 -4.29 10.76
CA ALA A 477 -29.96 -3.33 10.29
C ALA A 477 -30.56 -1.92 10.13
N GLU A 478 -31.81 -1.77 9.67
CA GLU A 478 -32.48 -0.46 9.63
C GLU A 478 -32.73 0.17 11.01
N ALA A 479 -32.99 -0.64 12.04
CA ALA A 479 -33.22 -0.11 13.39
C ALA A 479 -31.90 0.15 14.16
N ALA A 480 -30.77 -0.42 13.72
CA ALA A 480 -29.43 -0.01 14.17
C ALA A 480 -29.01 1.36 13.59
N PHE A 481 -29.49 1.71 12.39
CA PHE A 481 -29.26 3.03 11.78
C PHE A 481 -30.16 4.14 12.36
N GLY A 482 -31.32 3.79 12.92
CA GLY A 482 -32.20 4.76 13.62
C GLY A 482 -31.75 5.17 15.03
N GLN A 483 -30.81 4.45 15.65
CA GLN A 483 -30.29 4.75 16.99
C GLN A 483 -28.94 5.51 16.99
N MET A 484 -28.35 5.73 15.82
CA MET A 484 -27.22 6.66 15.66
C MET A 484 -27.76 7.94 15.00
N GLY A 485 -28.16 8.90 15.84
CA GLY A 485 -28.70 10.19 15.43
C GLY A 485 -27.75 11.01 14.55
N ILE A 486 -27.73 10.70 13.26
CA ILE A 486 -27.17 11.54 12.20
C ILE A 486 -28.37 12.19 11.52
N MET A 487 -28.82 13.31 12.12
CA MET A 487 -29.61 14.29 11.40
C MET A 487 -28.66 15.09 10.52
N ASP A 488 -28.95 15.16 9.23
CA ASP A 488 -28.43 16.19 8.35
C ASP A 488 -28.71 17.56 8.97
N ALA A 489 -27.65 18.25 9.39
CA ALA A 489 -27.72 19.62 9.81
C ALA A 489 -27.77 20.51 8.56
N GLU A 490 -28.97 20.94 8.19
CA GLU A 490 -29.18 22.01 7.22
C GLU A 490 -29.23 23.36 7.97
N ILE A 491 -28.22 24.19 7.69
CA ILE A 491 -28.20 25.65 7.61
C ILE A 491 -28.85 26.44 8.77
N ILE A 492 -27.98 27.09 9.57
CA ILE A 492 -28.35 28.18 10.48
C ILE A 492 -28.41 29.48 9.65
N ASP A 493 -29.61 30.05 9.49
CA ASP A 493 -29.78 31.47 9.20
C ASP A 493 -29.98 32.23 10.53
N GLU A 494 -29.18 33.26 10.75
CA GLU A 494 -29.24 34.16 11.91
C GLU A 494 -30.42 35.18 11.82
N PRO A 495 -30.78 35.84 12.95
CA PRO A 495 -32.16 36.24 13.24
C PRO A 495 -32.46 37.74 12.98
N ALA A 496 -33.76 38.09 12.98
CA ALA A 496 -34.28 39.41 13.37
C ALA A 496 -35.83 39.36 13.54
N PRO A 497 -36.48 40.35 14.17
CA PRO A 497 -36.29 40.92 15.50
C PRO A 497 -37.55 40.73 16.39
N LYS A 498 -37.45 41.21 17.65
CA LYS A 498 -38.48 41.20 18.70
C LYS A 498 -39.83 41.82 18.30
N GLU A 499 -40.91 41.30 18.89
CA GLU A 499 -41.92 42.06 19.64
C GLU A 499 -42.41 41.25 20.85
#